data_AF-A0A3N8A292-F1
#
_entry.id   AF-A0A3N8A292-F1
#
_cell.length_a   1.000
_cell.length_b   1.000
_cell.length_c   1.000
_cell.angle_alpha   90.00
_cell.angle_beta   90.00
_cell.angle_gamma   90.00
#
_symmetry.space_group_name_H-M   'P 1'
#
loop_
_entity.id
_entity.type
_entity.pdbx_description
1 polymer ?
#
loop_
_entity_poly.entity_id
_entity_poly.type
_entity_poly.pdbx_seq_one_letter_code
_entity_poly.pdbx_strand_id
1 'polypeptide(L)'
;MQGKSLFLDRAVSRSHDWAPRFPALSMACREAGSISCGRQVVVAAADDDGIRCTFFTNLGAVLEFSATWAELEQARTWWHFVRQWNFWIVDQPDSIRRIFTRAPSDERTVSVIPTTVTRHDTDDYLRYLERVEAAARSTAVWSPAAA
;
A
#
# COMPACT_ATOMS: atom_id res chain seq x y z
N MET A 1 4.83 -20.40 -11.76
CA MET A 1 5.37 -19.16 -11.14
C MET A 1 4.93 -17.87 -11.87
N GLN A 2 3.79 -17.86 -12.61
CA GLN A 2 3.36 -16.68 -13.40
C GLN A 2 3.07 -15.42 -12.56
N GLY A 3 2.66 -15.57 -11.29
CA GLY A 3 2.36 -14.40 -10.46
C GLY A 3 3.60 -13.60 -10.00
N LYS A 4 4.73 -14.28 -9.76
CA LYS A 4 5.98 -13.61 -9.39
C LYS A 4 6.58 -12.86 -10.58
N SER A 5 6.48 -13.41 -11.79
CA SER A 5 6.91 -12.71 -13.00
C SER A 5 6.08 -11.46 -13.23
N LEU A 6 4.74 -11.53 -13.10
CA LEU A 6 3.88 -10.34 -13.26
C LEU A 6 4.33 -9.18 -12.36
N PHE A 7 4.61 -9.44 -11.08
CA PHE A 7 5.10 -8.39 -10.18
C PHE A 7 6.45 -7.84 -10.63
N LEU A 8 7.42 -8.71 -10.93
CA LEU A 8 8.76 -8.26 -11.34
C LEU A 8 8.75 -7.49 -12.66
N ASP A 9 7.85 -7.84 -13.58
CA ASP A 9 7.72 -7.19 -14.90
C ASP A 9 7.05 -5.82 -14.80
N ARG A 10 6.21 -5.61 -13.77
CA ARG A 10 5.39 -4.39 -13.60
C ARG A 10 5.89 -3.46 -12.49
N ALA A 11 6.67 -3.98 -11.54
CA ALA A 11 7.13 -3.20 -10.41
C ALA A 11 8.21 -2.19 -10.82
N VAL A 12 7.98 -0.93 -10.48
CA VAL A 12 8.91 0.17 -10.70
C VAL A 12 9.47 0.60 -9.36
N SER A 13 10.80 0.59 -9.23
CA SER A 13 11.46 1.12 -8.03
C SER A 13 11.32 2.64 -8.01
N ARG A 14 10.78 3.15 -6.89
CA ARG A 14 10.63 4.58 -6.59
C ARG A 14 11.43 5.00 -5.37
N SER A 15 12.29 4.13 -4.87
CA SER A 15 13.03 4.34 -3.61
C SER A 15 13.82 5.65 -3.60
N HIS A 16 14.41 6.07 -4.72
CA HIS A 16 15.18 7.31 -4.76
C HIS A 16 14.30 8.56 -4.64
N ASP A 17 13.15 8.56 -5.33
CA ASP A 17 12.30 9.74 -5.44
C ASP A 17 11.28 9.85 -4.29
N TRP A 18 10.77 8.70 -3.83
CA TRP A 18 9.58 8.64 -2.96
C TRP A 18 9.93 8.30 -1.51
N ALA A 19 10.97 7.50 -1.25
CA ALA A 19 11.34 7.19 0.14
C ALA A 19 11.65 8.46 0.98
N PRO A 20 12.36 9.48 0.47
CA PRO A 20 12.56 10.73 1.21
C PRO A 20 11.28 11.55 1.43
N ARG A 21 10.26 11.38 0.56
CA ARG A 21 8.99 12.12 0.63
C ARG A 21 8.01 11.51 1.62
N PHE A 22 8.12 10.20 1.87
CA PHE A 22 7.19 9.43 2.70
C PHE A 22 7.91 8.65 3.82
N PRO A 23 8.58 9.34 4.75
CA PRO A 23 9.38 8.70 5.79
C PRO A 23 8.55 7.89 6.79
N ALA A 24 7.37 8.34 7.20
CA ALA A 24 6.55 7.60 8.17
C ALA A 24 6.04 6.29 7.56
N LEU A 25 5.61 6.31 6.29
CA LEU A 25 5.22 5.08 5.60
C LEU A 25 6.41 4.15 5.37
N SER A 26 7.58 4.69 5.04
CA SER A 26 8.81 3.91 4.86
C SER A 26 9.31 3.27 6.17
N MET A 27 9.04 3.90 7.32
CA MET A 27 9.46 3.42 8.64
C MET A 27 8.39 2.63 9.39
N ALA A 28 7.12 2.66 8.94
CA ALA A 28 6.00 2.06 9.65
C ALA A 28 6.24 0.59 10.01
N CYS A 29 6.83 -0.21 9.12
CA CYS A 29 7.11 -1.62 9.39
C CYS A 29 8.23 -1.87 10.42
N ARG A 30 8.98 -0.83 10.83
CA ARG A 30 10.07 -0.92 11.81
C ARG A 30 9.63 -0.51 13.21
N GLU A 31 8.45 0.09 13.33
CA GLU A 31 7.94 0.66 14.57
C GLU A 31 6.63 -0.01 14.96
N ALA A 32 6.62 -0.73 16.09
CA ALA A 32 5.41 -1.42 16.57
C ALA A 32 4.27 -0.46 16.93
N GLY A 33 4.58 0.80 17.25
CA GLY A 33 3.60 1.87 17.51
C GLY A 33 3.17 2.64 16.27
N SER A 34 3.60 2.24 15.07
CA SER A 34 3.19 2.89 13.81
C SER A 34 1.76 2.54 13.43
N ILE A 35 1.25 3.22 12.40
CA ILE A 35 -0.05 2.95 11.78
C ILE A 35 -0.26 1.48 11.38
N SER A 36 0.82 0.75 11.05
CA SER A 36 0.75 -0.64 10.59
C SER A 36 1.14 -1.67 11.65
N CYS A 37 1.44 -1.23 12.88
CA CYS A 37 1.90 -2.08 13.97
C CYS A 37 3.09 -2.97 13.57
N GLY A 38 4.05 -2.43 12.82
CA GLY A 38 5.23 -3.16 12.35
C GLY A 38 5.02 -4.02 11.09
N ARG A 39 3.85 -3.96 10.44
CA ARG A 39 3.64 -4.63 9.15
C ARG A 39 4.11 -3.78 7.97
N GLN A 40 4.47 -4.46 6.88
CA GLN A 40 4.70 -3.81 5.58
C GLN A 40 3.44 -3.06 5.13
N VAL A 41 3.60 -1.82 4.66
CA VAL A 41 2.49 -0.97 4.23
C VAL A 41 2.32 -1.04 2.71
N VAL A 42 1.08 -1.15 2.27
CA VAL A 42 0.66 -1.01 0.88
C VAL A 42 -0.39 0.08 0.79
N VAL A 43 -0.06 1.18 0.12
CA VAL A 43 -1.04 2.22 -0.20
C VAL A 43 -1.60 1.95 -1.57
N ALA A 44 -2.93 1.88 -1.72
CA ALA A 44 -3.56 1.51 -2.98
C ALA A 44 -4.75 2.39 -3.33
N ALA A 45 -4.97 2.53 -4.63
CA ALA A 45 -6.21 3.04 -5.22
C ALA A 45 -6.69 2.03 -6.28
N ALA A 46 -8.00 1.80 -6.33
CA ALA A 46 -8.61 0.79 -7.19
C ALA A 46 -9.84 1.36 -7.89
N ASP A 47 -9.99 1.01 -9.17
CA ASP A 47 -11.14 1.35 -9.99
C ASP A 47 -11.71 0.09 -10.65
N ASP A 48 -12.65 0.25 -11.57
CA ASP A 48 -13.30 -0.88 -12.25
C ASP A 48 -12.35 -1.66 -13.15
N ASP A 49 -11.24 -1.07 -13.58
CA ASP A 49 -10.29 -1.68 -14.51
C ASP A 49 -9.12 -2.37 -13.79
N GLY A 50 -8.70 -1.85 -12.63
CA GLY A 50 -7.57 -2.41 -11.90
C GLY A 50 -7.16 -1.67 -10.63
N ILE A 51 -5.90 -1.85 -10.28
CA ILE A 51 -5.28 -1.32 -9.07
C ILE A 51 -3.95 -0.65 -9.38
N ARG A 52 -3.61 0.39 -8.61
CA ARG A 52 -2.25 0.91 -8.46
C ARG A 52 -1.91 0.89 -6.98
N CYS A 53 -0.74 0.38 -6.65
CA CYS A 53 -0.27 0.32 -5.28
C CYS A 53 1.21 0.66 -5.15
N THR A 54 1.54 1.18 -3.96
CA THR A 54 2.90 1.48 -3.54
C THR A 54 3.22 0.64 -2.31
N PHE A 55 4.24 -0.20 -2.43
CA PHE A 55 4.77 -1.03 -1.36
C PHE A 55 5.88 -0.27 -0.65
N PHE A 56 5.71 -0.03 0.65
CA PHE A 56 6.77 0.43 1.54
C PHE A 56 7.35 -0.77 2.26
N THR A 57 8.36 -1.38 1.65
CA THR A 57 8.84 -2.72 2.04
C THR A 57 9.67 -2.71 3.31
N ASN A 58 9.70 -3.84 4.02
CA ASN A 58 10.57 -4.01 5.20
C ASN A 58 12.08 -3.96 4.88
N LEU A 59 12.45 -4.15 3.61
CA LEU A 59 13.82 -3.99 3.10
C LEU A 59 14.19 -2.53 2.79
N GLY A 60 13.27 -1.57 3.01
CA GLY A 60 13.49 -0.16 2.73
C GLY A 60 13.35 0.23 1.26
N ALA A 61 12.85 -0.67 0.41
CA ALA A 61 12.50 -0.34 -0.97
C ALA A 61 11.07 0.21 -1.04
N VAL A 62 10.86 1.22 -1.90
CA VAL A 62 9.55 1.73 -2.29
C VAL A 62 9.27 1.26 -3.71
N LEU A 63 8.25 0.42 -3.87
CA LEU A 63 7.91 -0.18 -5.16
C LEU A 63 6.52 0.25 -5.59
N GLU A 64 6.41 0.84 -6.77
CA GLU A 64 5.15 1.11 -7.42
C GLU A 64 4.76 -0.08 -8.31
N PHE A 65 3.48 -0.45 -8.29
CA PHE A 65 2.92 -1.51 -9.12
C PHE A 65 1.53 -1.11 -9.60
N SER A 66 1.21 -1.45 -10.85
CA SER A 66 -0.15 -1.30 -11.39
C SER A 66 -0.48 -2.51 -12.26
N ALA A 67 -1.71 -2.99 -12.15
CA ALA A 67 -2.22 -4.10 -12.96
C ALA A 67 -3.75 -4.00 -13.12
N THR A 68 -4.25 -4.58 -14.19
CA THR A 68 -5.69 -4.81 -14.39
C THR A 68 -6.17 -6.00 -13.54
N TRP A 69 -7.47 -6.06 -13.28
CA TRP A 69 -8.05 -7.23 -12.60
C TRP A 69 -7.82 -8.53 -13.37
N ALA A 70 -7.89 -8.49 -14.71
CA ALA A 70 -7.63 -9.66 -15.56
C ALA A 70 -6.20 -10.19 -15.43
N GLU A 71 -5.20 -9.32 -15.32
CA GLU A 71 -3.81 -9.72 -15.07
C GLU A 71 -3.63 -10.32 -13.67
N LEU A 72 -4.29 -9.74 -12.65
CA LEU A 72 -4.23 -10.25 -11.29
C LEU A 72 -4.89 -11.63 -11.14
N GLU A 73 -5.93 -11.93 -11.91
CA GLU A 73 -6.53 -13.27 -11.95
C GLU A 73 -5.55 -14.32 -12.50
N GLN A 74 -4.74 -13.98 -13.50
CA GLN A 74 -3.66 -14.85 -13.98
C GLN A 74 -2.55 -15.05 -12.92
N ALA A 75 -2.42 -14.10 -12.00
CA ALA A 75 -1.48 -14.11 -10.88
C ALA A 75 -2.13 -14.46 -9.52
N ARG A 76 -3.31 -15.10 -9.50
CA ARG A 76 -4.17 -15.25 -8.31
C ARG A 76 -3.47 -15.73 -7.03
N THR A 77 -2.53 -16.67 -7.15
CA THR A 77 -1.82 -17.22 -5.98
C THR A 77 -0.94 -16.16 -5.34
N TRP A 78 -0.15 -15.43 -6.13
CA TRP A 78 0.66 -14.33 -5.64
C TRP A 78 -0.21 -13.21 -5.09
N TRP A 79 -1.28 -12.85 -5.81
CA TRP A 79 -2.21 -11.80 -5.38
C TRP A 79 -2.91 -12.14 -4.07
N HIS A 80 -3.28 -13.40 -3.84
CA HIS A 80 -3.79 -13.87 -2.56
C HIS A 80 -2.78 -13.64 -1.41
N PHE A 81 -1.50 -13.96 -1.61
CA PHE A 81 -0.48 -13.69 -0.60
C PHE A 81 -0.31 -12.19 -0.35
N VAL A 82 -0.24 -11.37 -1.41
CA VAL A 82 -0.07 -9.92 -1.26
C VAL A 82 -1.20 -9.29 -0.45
N ARG A 83 -2.44 -9.70 -0.69
CA ARG A 83 -3.59 -9.20 0.08
C ARG A 83 -3.51 -9.56 1.56
N GLN A 84 -3.09 -10.78 1.90
CA GLN A 84 -3.13 -11.29 3.28
C GLN A 84 -2.01 -10.75 4.18
N TRP A 85 -0.81 -10.53 3.62
CA TRP A 85 0.40 -10.34 4.43
C TRP A 85 0.80 -8.87 4.64
N ASN A 86 0.08 -7.92 4.05
CA ASN A 86 0.38 -6.49 4.15
C ASN A 86 -0.68 -5.76 4.98
N PHE A 87 -0.30 -4.59 5.50
CA PHE A 87 -1.23 -3.59 6.00
C PHE A 87 -1.62 -2.67 4.84
N TRP A 88 -2.90 -2.58 4.54
CA TRP A 88 -3.43 -1.83 3.40
C TRP A 88 -3.98 -0.49 3.84
N ILE A 89 -3.68 0.54 3.05
CA ILE A 89 -4.33 1.84 3.15
C ILE A 89 -4.96 2.12 1.79
N VAL A 90 -6.29 2.28 1.76
CA VAL A 90 -7.04 2.49 0.52
C VAL A 90 -7.74 3.85 0.50
N ASP A 91 -7.96 4.35 -0.70
CA ASP A 91 -8.55 5.66 -0.96
C ASP A 91 -10.05 5.69 -0.65
N GLN A 92 -10.77 4.59 -0.89
CA GLN A 92 -12.22 4.50 -0.62
C GLN A 92 -12.64 3.10 -0.12
N PRO A 93 -13.79 2.98 0.59
CA PRO A 93 -14.34 1.68 0.98
C PRO A 93 -14.60 0.75 -0.22
N ASP A 94 -14.91 1.37 -1.35
CA ASP A 94 -15.15 0.70 -2.62
C ASP A 94 -13.90 0.01 -3.18
N SER A 95 -12.71 0.53 -2.89
CA SER A 95 -11.43 -0.11 -3.18
C SER A 95 -11.22 -1.36 -2.32
N ILE A 96 -11.71 -1.39 -1.07
CA ILE A 96 -11.68 -2.61 -0.25
C ILE A 96 -12.46 -3.73 -0.95
N ARG A 97 -13.68 -3.44 -1.42
CA ARG A 97 -14.53 -4.45 -2.08
C ARG A 97 -13.91 -5.01 -3.36
N ARG A 98 -13.18 -4.17 -4.10
CA ARG A 98 -12.49 -4.56 -5.33
C ARG A 98 -11.23 -5.39 -5.04
N ILE A 99 -10.44 -4.99 -4.05
CA ILE A 99 -9.19 -5.68 -3.68
C ILE A 99 -9.49 -7.00 -2.96
N PHE A 100 -10.42 -6.99 -2.02
CA PHE A 100 -10.75 -8.11 -1.15
C PHE A 100 -12.10 -8.72 -1.57
N THR A 101 -12.04 -9.85 -2.28
CA THR A 101 -13.23 -10.58 -2.77
C THR A 101 -14.07 -11.23 -1.67
N ARG A 102 -13.55 -11.27 -0.44
CA ARG A 102 -14.26 -11.60 0.81
C ARG A 102 -13.87 -10.55 1.84
N ALA A 103 -14.74 -10.29 2.81
CA ALA A 103 -14.38 -9.44 3.95
C ALA A 103 -13.04 -9.95 4.52
N PRO A 104 -12.03 -9.08 4.69
CA PRO A 104 -10.77 -9.49 5.28
C PRO A 104 -11.07 -10.17 6.62
N SER A 105 -10.49 -11.34 6.86
CA SER A 105 -10.72 -12.08 8.12
C SER A 105 -10.25 -11.31 9.36
N ASP A 106 -9.55 -10.19 9.15
CA ASP A 106 -8.99 -9.33 10.18
C ASP A 106 -9.12 -7.87 9.71
N GLU A 107 -10.19 -7.17 10.12
CA GLU A 107 -10.41 -5.74 9.81
C GLU A 107 -9.25 -4.84 10.28
N ARG A 108 -8.36 -5.35 11.14
CA ARG A 108 -7.19 -4.64 11.66
C ARG A 108 -6.05 -4.43 10.66
N THR A 109 -6.15 -4.99 9.45
CA THR A 109 -5.07 -4.91 8.45
C THR A 109 -5.39 -3.99 7.28
N VAL A 110 -6.54 -3.31 7.30
CA VAL A 110 -6.96 -2.38 6.25
C VAL A 110 -7.45 -1.08 6.89
N SER A 111 -6.97 0.05 6.41
CA SER A 111 -7.43 1.39 6.76
C SER A 111 -7.92 2.13 5.52
N VAL A 112 -8.90 3.01 5.69
CA VAL A 112 -9.40 3.87 4.63
C VAL A 112 -8.99 5.30 4.94
N ILE A 113 -8.33 5.97 4.01
CA ILE A 113 -8.09 7.42 4.06
C ILE A 113 -8.86 8.04 2.89
N PRO A 114 -10.13 8.47 3.14
CA PRO A 114 -11.03 8.90 2.08
C PRO A 114 -10.45 10.00 1.20
N THR A 115 -10.38 9.72 -0.09
CA THR A 115 -10.11 10.69 -1.15
C THR A 115 -10.59 10.14 -2.49
N THR A 116 -10.78 10.99 -3.49
CA THR A 116 -11.05 10.54 -4.86
C THR A 116 -9.74 10.58 -5.60
N VAL A 117 -9.29 9.43 -6.12
CA VAL A 117 -8.03 9.32 -6.86
C VAL A 117 -8.30 8.80 -8.25
N THR A 118 -7.84 9.52 -9.25
CA THR A 118 -7.67 9.02 -10.60
C THR A 118 -6.41 8.16 -10.61
N ARG A 119 -6.57 6.83 -10.46
CA ARG A 119 -5.46 5.87 -10.36
C ARG A 119 -4.33 6.10 -11.36
N HIS A 120 -4.65 6.42 -12.60
CA HIS A 120 -3.68 6.57 -13.69
C HIS A 120 -2.95 7.92 -13.70
N ASP A 121 -3.45 8.92 -12.97
CA ASP A 121 -2.81 10.20 -12.79
C ASP A 121 -1.75 10.09 -11.68
N THR A 122 -0.50 10.40 -12.01
CA THR A 122 0.62 10.30 -11.05
C THR A 122 0.60 11.43 -10.03
N ASP A 123 0.21 12.64 -10.43
CA ASP A 123 0.16 13.77 -9.50
C ASP A 123 -0.99 13.61 -8.51
N ASP A 124 -2.12 13.07 -8.98
CA ASP A 124 -3.26 12.76 -8.12
C ASP A 124 -2.93 11.65 -7.11
N TYR A 125 -2.27 10.59 -7.59
CA TYR A 125 -1.82 9.50 -6.73
C TYR A 125 -0.74 9.93 -5.72
N LEU A 126 0.18 10.84 -6.10
CA LEU A 126 1.16 11.41 -5.18
C LEU A 126 0.50 12.27 -4.10
N ARG A 127 -0.49 13.11 -4.45
CA ARG A 127 -1.27 13.88 -3.47
C ARG A 127 -2.00 12.96 -2.49
N TYR A 128 -2.49 11.82 -2.96
CA TYR A 128 -3.02 10.78 -2.07
C TYR A 128 -1.96 10.21 -1.13
N LEU A 129 -0.78 9.82 -1.63
CA LEU A 129 0.34 9.35 -0.80
C LEU A 129 0.75 10.38 0.27
N GLU A 130 0.79 11.68 -0.07
CA GLU A 130 1.08 12.77 0.87
C GLU A 130 0.05 12.85 2.00
N ARG A 131 -1.23 12.65 1.68
CA ARG A 131 -2.32 12.60 2.67
C ARG A 131 -2.18 11.39 3.61
N VAL A 132 -1.83 10.23 3.05
CA VAL A 132 -1.61 9.00 3.83
C VAL A 132 -0.40 9.15 4.74
N GLU A 133 0.69 9.73 4.24
CA GLU A 133 1.89 10.03 5.02
C GLU A 133 1.59 11.01 6.17
N ALA A 134 0.78 12.04 5.93
CA ALA A 134 0.37 12.97 6.99
C ALA A 134 -0.45 12.26 8.09
N ALA A 135 -1.35 11.34 7.71
CA ALA A 135 -2.09 10.53 8.67
C ALA A 135 -1.16 9.59 9.46
N ALA A 136 -0.23 8.90 8.79
CA ALA A 136 0.75 8.02 9.42
C ALA A 136 1.60 8.76 10.46
N ARG A 137 2.04 9.99 10.15
CA ARG A 137 2.75 10.86 11.10
C ARG A 137 1.91 11.25 12.31
N SER A 138 0.60 11.50 12.12
CA SER A 138 -0.29 11.86 13.23
C SER A 138 -0.58 10.69 14.20
N THR A 139 -0.47 9.46 13.71
CA THR A 139 -0.65 8.23 14.51
C THR A 139 0.61 7.77 15.22
N ALA A 140 1.78 8.29 14.85
CA ALA A 140 3.04 7.92 15.51
C ALA A 140 3.01 8.46 16.94
N VAL A 141 2.78 7.58 17.92
CA VAL A 141 3.07 7.91 19.32
C VAL A 141 4.58 8.01 19.43
N TRP A 142 5.09 9.23 19.50
CA TRP A 142 6.51 9.46 19.75
C TRP A 142 6.82 8.98 21.16
N SER A 143 7.28 7.73 21.31
CA SER A 143 7.89 7.30 22.57
C SER A 143 9.16 8.14 22.76
N PRO A 144 9.27 8.97 23.81
CA PRO A 144 10.54 9.59 24.12
C PRO A 144 11.53 8.44 24.39
N ALA A 145 12.66 8.48 23.68
CA ALA A 145 13.75 7.55 23.92
C ALA A 145 14.06 7.55 25.42
N ALA A 146 13.94 6.39 26.06
CA ALA A 146 14.37 6.23 27.44
C ALA A 146 15.86 6.57 27.50
N ALA A 147 16.19 7.57 28.30
CA ALA A 147 17.55 8.02 28.60
C ALA A 147 18.34 6.96 29.37
#